data_AF-A0A9K3M0Z8-F1
#
_entry.id   AF-A0A9K3M0Z8-F1
#
_cell.length_a   1.000
_cell.length_b   1.000
_cell.length_c   1.000
_cell.angle_alpha   90.00
_cell.angle_beta   90.00
_cell.angle_gamma   90.00
#
_symmetry.space_group_name_H-M   'P 1'
#
loop_
_entity.id
_entity.type
_entity.pdbx_description
1 polymer ?
#
loop_
_entity_poly.entity_id
_entity_poly.type
_entity_poly.pdbx_seq_one_letter_code
_entity_poly.pdbx_strand_id
1 'polypeptide(L)'
;MSATAAAATASKNLQRFIQKSHIIQRGAEKARQDIFGHLPQLNLDRTGNKAAKKGFTGPYLEKYYPTSINVFARKVHEGWETEQEEYRRVKLMQRKRKGKGPPKKGAGSRSKKKK
;
A
#
# COMPACT_ATOMS: atom_id res chain seq x y z
N MET A 1 26.20 34.01 -48.39
CA MET A 1 25.85 32.72 -47.75
C MET A 1 25.87 31.64 -48.83
N SER A 2 26.71 30.62 -48.70
CA SER A 2 27.00 29.63 -49.74
C SER A 2 25.78 28.74 -50.04
N ALA A 3 25.53 28.48 -51.33
CA ALA A 3 24.40 27.66 -51.82
C ALA A 3 24.34 26.24 -51.20
N THR A 4 25.49 25.71 -50.78
CA THR A 4 25.62 24.42 -50.10
C THR A 4 24.99 24.40 -48.71
N ALA A 5 25.08 25.50 -47.94
CA ALA A 5 24.45 25.62 -46.63
C ALA A 5 22.92 25.75 -46.72
N ALA A 6 22.43 26.44 -47.75
CA ALA A 6 20.99 26.55 -48.03
C ALA A 6 20.39 25.19 -48.43
N ALA A 7 21.06 24.42 -49.29
CA ALA A 7 20.64 23.08 -49.69
C ALA A 7 20.64 22.09 -48.50
N ALA A 8 21.66 22.14 -47.64
CA ALA A 8 21.71 21.33 -46.42
C ALA A 8 20.55 21.68 -45.46
N THR A 9 20.18 22.96 -45.37
CA THR A 9 19.06 23.42 -44.54
C THR A 9 17.72 22.96 -45.11
N ALA A 10 17.53 23.05 -46.43
CA ALA A 10 16.33 22.55 -47.12
C ALA A 10 16.14 21.04 -46.95
N SER A 11 17.21 20.25 -47.06
CA SER A 11 17.15 18.78 -46.85
C SER A 11 16.75 18.39 -45.42
N LYS A 12 17.27 19.10 -44.41
CA LYS A 12 16.87 18.90 -43.00
C LYS A 12 15.41 19.27 -42.77
N ASN A 13 14.92 20.33 -43.42
CA ASN A 13 13.52 20.74 -43.32
C ASN A 13 12.58 19.71 -43.97
N LEU A 14 12.97 19.14 -45.11
CA LEU A 14 12.26 18.02 -45.75
C LEU A 14 12.26 16.75 -44.88
N GLN A 15 13.40 16.39 -44.30
CA GLN A 15 13.48 15.25 -43.36
C GLN A 15 12.57 15.45 -42.15
N ARG A 16 12.56 16.66 -41.56
CA ARG A 16 11.65 17.01 -40.46
C ARG A 16 10.19 16.93 -40.88
N PHE A 17 9.87 17.35 -42.10
CA PHE A 17 8.50 17.27 -42.64
C PHE A 17 8.06 15.81 -42.82
N ILE A 18 8.93 14.96 -43.39
CA ILE A 18 8.69 13.52 -43.54
C ILE A 18 8.51 12.86 -42.17
N GLN A 19 9.39 13.14 -41.21
CA GLN A 19 9.27 12.65 -39.83
C GLN A 19 7.99 13.12 -39.13
N LYS A 20 7.48 14.30 -39.48
CA LYS A 20 6.21 14.83 -38.96
C LYS A 20 4.99 14.36 -39.75
N SER A 21 5.15 13.51 -40.75
CA SER A 21 4.01 12.96 -41.49
C SER A 21 3.17 12.06 -40.58
N HIS A 22 1.85 12.21 -40.71
CA HIS A 22 0.88 11.46 -39.88
C HIS A 22 0.99 9.94 -40.05
N ILE A 23 1.37 9.45 -41.23
CA ILE A 23 1.51 8.02 -41.53
C ILE A 23 2.69 7.41 -40.75
N ILE A 24 3.85 8.07 -40.79
CA ILE A 24 5.04 7.62 -40.07
C ILE A 24 4.81 7.70 -38.56
N GLN A 25 4.13 8.74 -38.07
CA GLN A 25 3.75 8.86 -36.66
C GLN A 25 2.83 7.72 -36.21
N ARG A 26 1.77 7.40 -36.97
CA ARG A 26 0.89 6.26 -36.66
C ARG A 26 1.63 4.92 -36.67
N GLY A 27 2.53 4.71 -37.63
CA GLY A 27 3.35 3.51 -37.71
C GLY A 27 4.29 3.37 -36.50
N ALA A 28 4.94 4.48 -36.11
CA ALA A 28 5.78 4.53 -34.93
C ALA A 28 4.99 4.33 -33.62
N GLU A 29 3.78 4.89 -33.51
CA GLU A 29 2.88 4.66 -32.38
C GLU A 29 2.45 3.20 -32.28
N LYS A 30 2.10 2.56 -33.40
CA LYS A 30 1.77 1.15 -33.44
C LYS A 30 2.96 0.28 -33.03
N ALA A 31 4.13 0.50 -33.61
CA ALA A 31 5.35 -0.20 -33.22
C ALA A 31 5.65 -0.02 -31.72
N ARG A 32 5.43 1.17 -31.16
CA ARG A 32 5.58 1.45 -29.74
C ARG A 32 4.56 0.68 -28.87
N GLN A 33 3.33 0.51 -29.33
CA GLN A 33 2.32 -0.32 -28.64
C GLN A 33 2.71 -1.80 -28.66
N ASP A 34 3.15 -2.29 -29.82
CA ASP A 34 3.53 -3.70 -30.01
C ASP A 34 4.79 -4.07 -29.22
N ILE A 35 5.81 -3.20 -29.25
CA ILE A 35 7.11 -3.46 -28.59
C ILE A 35 7.02 -3.31 -27.06
N PHE A 36 6.36 -2.25 -26.58
CA PHE A 36 6.39 -1.89 -25.16
C PHE A 36 5.06 -2.17 -24.42
N GLY A 37 4.08 -2.75 -25.11
CA GLY A 37 2.77 -3.04 -24.52
C GLY A 37 1.99 -1.79 -24.13
N HIS A 38 2.23 -0.65 -24.80
CA HIS A 38 1.44 0.55 -24.56
C HIS A 38 0.00 0.34 -25.07
N LEU A 39 -0.99 0.70 -24.26
CA LEU A 39 -2.39 0.66 -24.69
C LEU A 39 -2.69 1.76 -25.72
N PRO A 40 -3.41 1.45 -26.83
CA PRO A 40 -3.89 2.47 -27.75
C PRO A 40 -4.85 3.43 -27.03
N GLN A 41 -4.66 4.73 -27.23
CA GLN A 41 -5.61 5.73 -26.75
C GLN A 41 -6.77 5.82 -27.75
N LEU A 42 -7.80 4.99 -27.56
CA LEU A 42 -9.05 5.15 -28.31
C LEU A 42 -9.81 6.37 -27.78
N ASN A 43 -9.97 7.38 -28.64
CA ASN A 43 -10.97 8.45 -28.56
C ASN A 43 -11.14 9.17 -27.21
N LEU A 44 -10.07 9.41 -26.45
CA LEU A 44 -10.07 10.14 -25.17
C LEU A 44 -11.07 9.59 -24.11
N ASP A 45 -11.60 8.39 -24.32
CA ASP A 45 -12.59 7.79 -23.44
C ASP A 45 -11.93 7.19 -22.18
N ARG A 46 -12.73 7.09 -21.12
CA ARG A 46 -12.27 6.54 -19.83
C ARG A 46 -12.09 5.02 -19.91
N THR A 47 -10.90 4.58 -20.31
CA THR A 47 -10.52 3.16 -20.45
C THR A 47 -10.16 2.46 -19.12
N GLY A 48 -10.22 3.16 -17.98
CA GLY A 48 -9.84 2.58 -16.68
C GLY A 48 -8.33 2.35 -16.46
N ASN A 49 -7.48 2.66 -17.44
CA ASN A 49 -6.02 2.49 -17.37
C ASN A 49 -5.39 3.21 -16.16
N LYS A 50 -5.94 4.35 -15.74
CA LYS A 50 -5.51 5.04 -14.50
C LYS A 50 -5.69 4.16 -13.26
N ALA A 51 -6.77 3.38 -13.18
CA ALA A 51 -7.00 2.47 -12.05
C ALA A 51 -6.07 1.25 -12.14
N ALA A 52 -5.89 0.67 -13.34
CA ALA A 52 -5.00 -0.46 -13.56
C ALA A 52 -3.53 -0.16 -13.22
N LYS A 53 -3.07 1.08 -13.47
CA LYS A 53 -1.71 1.52 -13.11
C LYS A 53 -1.49 1.79 -11.62
N LYS A 54 -2.56 1.87 -10.82
CA LYS A 54 -2.40 2.08 -9.37
C LYS A 54 -1.88 0.78 -8.76
N GLY A 55 -0.73 0.84 -8.11
CA GLY A 55 -0.24 -0.26 -7.30
C GLY A 55 -1.22 -0.58 -6.16
N PHE A 56 -1.35 -1.87 -5.83
CA PHE A 56 -2.20 -2.29 -4.72
C PHE A 56 -1.63 -1.81 -3.39
N THR A 57 -2.48 -1.19 -2.57
CA THR A 57 -2.10 -0.67 -1.24
C THR A 57 -2.41 -1.65 -0.11
N GLY A 58 -3.10 -2.77 -0.40
CA GLY A 58 -3.54 -3.75 0.59
C GLY A 58 -2.45 -4.21 1.57
N PRO A 59 -1.27 -4.66 1.09
CA PRO A 59 -0.20 -5.12 1.98
C PRO A 59 0.35 -4.04 2.92
N TYR A 60 0.33 -2.78 2.48
CA TYR A 60 0.77 -1.65 3.31
C TYR A 60 -0.27 -1.31 4.38
N LEU A 61 -1.56 -1.43 4.05
CA LEU A 61 -2.65 -1.19 4.98
C LEU A 61 -2.74 -2.30 6.04
N GLU A 62 -2.54 -3.55 5.64
CA GLU A 62 -2.54 -4.70 6.55
C GLU A 62 -1.42 -4.57 7.61
N LYS A 63 -0.24 -4.11 7.19
CA LYS A 63 0.94 -3.96 8.05
C LYS A 63 1.04 -2.60 8.75
N TYR A 64 -0.06 -1.85 8.81
CA TYR A 64 -0.05 -0.51 9.41
C TYR A 64 0.37 -0.53 10.88
N TYR A 65 -0.10 -1.51 11.65
CA TYR A 65 0.35 -1.73 13.03
C TYR A 65 1.38 -2.85 13.08
N PRO A 66 2.56 -2.63 13.67
CA PRO A 66 3.57 -3.69 13.79
C PRO A 66 3.05 -4.78 14.73
N THR A 67 3.20 -6.03 14.31
CA THR A 67 2.91 -7.18 15.17
C THR A 67 3.95 -7.28 16.27
N SER A 68 3.51 -7.34 17.53
CA SER A 68 4.45 -7.48 18.65
C SER A 68 5.21 -8.81 18.59
N ILE A 69 6.50 -8.78 18.98
CA ILE A 69 7.34 -9.99 19.06
C ILE A 69 6.77 -11.04 20.01
N ASN A 70 6.01 -10.60 21.01
CA ASN A 70 5.35 -11.46 22.00
C ASN A 70 4.43 -12.51 21.37
N VAL A 71 3.79 -12.20 20.23
CA VAL A 71 2.94 -13.17 19.52
C VAL A 71 3.76 -14.35 19.00
N PHE A 72 4.98 -14.09 18.55
CA PHE A 72 5.90 -15.12 18.07
C PHE A 72 6.57 -15.85 19.23
N ALA A 73 7.03 -15.12 20.25
CA ALA A 73 7.70 -15.70 21.42
C ALA A 73 6.80 -16.70 22.16
N ARG A 74 5.48 -16.42 22.27
CA ARG A 74 4.49 -17.36 22.84
C ARG A 74 4.31 -18.66 22.07
N LYS A 75 4.62 -18.69 20.77
CA LYS A 75 4.53 -19.92 19.96
C LYS A 75 5.75 -20.82 20.13
N VAL A 76 6.90 -20.24 20.48
CA VAL A 76 8.17 -20.95 20.60
C VAL A 76 8.43 -21.40 22.04
N HIS A 77 8.12 -20.53 23.01
CA HIS A 77 8.35 -20.77 24.42
C HIS A 77 7.02 -20.96 25.15
N GLU A 78 6.78 -22.18 25.62
CA GLU A 78 5.66 -22.48 26.49
C GLU A 78 5.81 -21.71 27.82
N GLY A 79 4.79 -20.92 28.18
CA GLY A 79 4.84 -20.07 29.37
C GLY A 79 5.46 -18.67 29.17
N TRP A 80 5.73 -18.23 27.94
CA TRP A 80 6.17 -16.85 27.69
C TRP A 80 5.14 -15.82 28.18
N GLU A 81 5.57 -14.99 29.12
CA GLU A 81 4.84 -13.83 29.64
C GLU A 81 5.72 -12.59 29.49
N THR A 82 5.08 -11.43 29.31
CA THR A 82 5.80 -10.16 29.43
C THR A 82 5.99 -9.79 30.90
N GLU A 83 7.00 -8.98 31.23
CA GLU A 83 7.22 -8.48 32.59
C GLU A 83 5.95 -7.84 33.19
N GLN A 84 5.18 -7.14 32.35
CA GLN A 84 3.92 -6.50 32.74
C GLN A 84 2.83 -7.54 33.10
N GLU A 85 2.75 -8.63 32.33
CA GLU A 85 1.81 -9.73 32.58
C GLU A 85 2.18 -10.48 33.85
N GLU A 86 3.46 -10.78 34.03
CA GLU A 86 3.98 -11.42 35.23
C GLU A 86 3.69 -10.55 36.47
N TYR A 87 4.03 -9.26 36.42
CA TYR A 87 3.75 -8.32 37.49
C TYR A 87 2.25 -8.26 37.80
N ARG A 88 1.40 -8.21 36.76
CA ARG A 88 -0.06 -8.23 36.91
C ARG A 88 -0.54 -9.51 37.59
N ARG A 89 0.00 -10.66 37.21
CA ARG A 89 -0.31 -11.99 37.78
C ARG A 89 0.05 -12.04 39.27
N VAL A 90 1.28 -11.66 39.63
CA VAL A 90 1.76 -11.62 41.02
C VAL A 90 0.92 -10.67 41.86
N LYS A 91 0.67 -9.45 41.37
CA LYS A 91 -0.15 -8.44 42.06
C LYS A 91 -1.58 -8.90 42.26
N LEU A 92 -2.16 -9.62 41.29
CA LEU A 92 -3.50 -10.17 41.39
C LEU A 92 -3.56 -11.30 42.42
N MET A 93 -2.55 -12.17 42.48
CA MET A 93 -2.44 -13.20 43.52
C MET A 93 -2.36 -12.60 44.93
N GLN A 94 -1.54 -11.56 45.13
CA GLN A 94 -1.45 -10.85 46.40
C GLN A 94 -2.80 -10.21 46.80
N ARG A 95 -3.51 -9.59 45.85
CA ARG A 95 -4.83 -8.99 46.12
C ARG A 95 -5.88 -10.04 46.48
N LYS A 96 -5.89 -11.19 45.80
CA LYS A 96 -6.77 -12.32 46.14
C LYS A 96 -6.51 -12.83 47.55
N ARG A 97 -5.24 -12.99 47.96
CA ARG A 97 -4.87 -13.37 49.33
C ARG A 97 -5.39 -12.37 50.38
N LYS A 98 -5.45 -11.09 50.04
CA LYS A 98 -5.99 -10.02 50.90
C LYS A 98 -7.53 -9.92 50.88
N GLY A 99 -8.24 -10.78 50.15
CA GLY A 99 -9.70 -10.68 49.95
C GLY A 99 -10.14 -9.51 49.07
N LYS A 100 -9.20 -8.75 48.48
CA LYS A 100 -9.44 -7.58 47.62
C LYS A 100 -9.32 -7.94 46.12
N GLY A 101 -9.59 -9.20 45.79
CA GLY A 101 -9.65 -9.66 44.41
C GLY A 101 -10.88 -9.09 43.69
N PRO A 102 -10.88 -9.03 42.35
CA PRO A 102 -12.08 -8.67 41.61
C PRO A 102 -13.20 -9.67 41.91
N PRO A 103 -14.42 -9.20 42.27
CA PRO A 103 -15.54 -10.09 42.54
C PRO A 103 -16.02 -10.80 41.26
N LYS A 104 -16.76 -11.90 41.41
CA LYS A 104 -17.43 -12.55 40.28
C LYS A 104 -18.37 -11.54 39.60
N LYS A 105 -18.39 -11.53 38.27
CA LYS A 105 -19.28 -10.67 37.48
C LYS A 105 -20.72 -10.80 37.99
N GLY A 106 -21.34 -9.68 38.37
CA GLY A 106 -22.69 -9.64 38.93
C GLY A 106 -22.81 -9.75 40.46
N ALA A 107 -21.75 -10.15 41.16
CA ALA A 107 -21.70 -10.26 42.63
C ALA A 107 -21.09 -9.02 43.31
N GLY A 108 -20.86 -7.93 42.57
CA GLY A 108 -20.47 -6.66 43.14
C GLY A 108 -21.57 -6.07 44.03
N SER A 109 -21.20 -5.15 44.92
CA SER A 109 -22.17 -4.44 45.75
C SER A 109 -23.14 -3.67 44.87
N ARG A 110 -24.37 -4.18 44.74
CA ARG A 110 -25.49 -3.43 44.17
C ARG A 110 -26.13 -2.63 45.30
N SER A 111 -26.58 -1.41 45.00
CA SER A 111 -27.49 -0.70 45.89
C SER A 111 -28.78 -1.52 45.98
N LYS A 112 -28.93 -2.30 47.06
CA LYS A 112 -30.23 -2.86 47.42
C LYS A 112 -30.92 -1.80 48.26
N LYS A 113 -32.03 -1.24 47.78
CA LYS A 113 -32.95 -0.48 48.65
C LYS A 113 -33.31 -1.42 49.80
N LYS A 114 -32.84 -1.13 51.02
CA LYS A 114 -33.37 -1.80 52.23
C LYS A 114 -34.86 -1.46 52.28
N LYS A 115 -35.72 -2.49 52.28
CA LYS A 115 -37.13 -2.32 52.67
C LYS A 115 -37.19 -2.06 54.16
#